data_AF-A0A5D0MW84-F1
#
_entry.id   AF-A0A5D0MW84-F1
#
_cell.length_a   1.000
_cell.length_b   1.000
_cell.length_c   1.000
_cell.angle_alpha   90.00
_cell.angle_beta   90.00
_cell.angle_gamma   90.00
#
_symmetry.space_group_name_H-M   'P 1'
#
loop_
_entity.id
_entity.type
_entity.pdbx_description
1 polymer ?
#
loop_
_entity_poly.entity_id
_entity_poly.type
_entity_poly.pdbx_seq_one_letter_code
_entity_poly.pdbx_strand_id
1 'polypeptide(L)' 'SPLRRNVTGDDVANTSLYLCSELSRGVTGEVIYVDSGYNIVGI' A
#
# COMPACT_ATOMS: atom_id res chain seq x y z
N SER A 1 -1.55 11.20 8.63
CA SER A 1 -0.89 10.70 7.40
C SER A 1 -0.86 11.80 6.34
N PRO A 2 0.19 11.89 5.50
CA PRO A 2 0.36 12.90 4.45
C PRO A 2 -0.83 13.09 3.51
N LEU A 3 -1.58 12.01 3.19
CA LEU A 3 -2.75 12.13 2.31
C LEU A 3 -4.00 12.71 2.99
N ARG A 4 -3.93 13.08 4.28
CA ARG A 4 -5.03 13.71 5.05
C ARG A 4 -6.37 12.96 5.00
N ARG A 5 -6.30 11.64 4.83
CA ARG A 5 -7.43 10.71 4.91
C ARG A 5 -6.99 9.41 5.56
N ASN A 6 -7.96 8.65 6.05
CA ASN A 6 -7.70 7.28 6.48
C ASN A 6 -7.67 6.33 5.28
N VAL A 7 -6.97 5.22 5.45
CA VAL A 7 -7.02 4.09 4.52
C VAL A 7 -8.36 3.38 4.64
N THR A 8 -8.89 2.89 3.52
CA THR A 8 -10.10 2.05 3.46
C THR A 8 -9.73 0.59 3.13
N GLY A 9 -10.68 -0.33 3.29
CA GLY A 9 -10.49 -1.71 2.84
C GLY A 9 -10.20 -1.80 1.34
N ASP A 10 -10.84 -0.95 0.53
CA ASP A 10 -10.65 -0.91 -0.92
C ASP A 10 -9.23 -0.45 -1.30
N ASP A 11 -8.63 0.49 -0.57
CA ASP A 11 -7.24 0.90 -0.80
C ASP A 11 -6.29 -0.31 -0.67
N VAL A 12 -6.46 -1.10 0.41
CA VAL A 12 -5.65 -2.30 0.67
C VAL A 12 -5.93 -3.37 -0.38
N ALA A 13 -7.21 -3.64 -0.67
CA ALA A 13 -7.62 -4.66 -1.63
C ALA A 13 -7.09 -4.37 -3.04
N ASN A 14 -7.07 -3.11 -3.47
CA ASN A 14 -6.52 -2.73 -4.77
C ASN A 14 -5.00 -2.97 -4.84
N THR A 15 -4.25 -2.66 -3.78
CA THR A 15 -2.81 -3.00 -3.73
C THR A 15 -2.60 -4.51 -3.70
N SER A 16 -3.41 -5.27 -2.96
CA SER A 16 -3.36 -6.74 -2.99
C SER A 16 -3.65 -7.29 -4.38
N LEU A 17 -4.66 -6.76 -5.07
CA LEU A 17 -4.99 -7.16 -6.45
C LEU A 17 -3.81 -6.90 -7.40
N TYR A 18 -3.16 -5.74 -7.29
CA TYR A 18 -1.92 -5.46 -8.02
C TYR A 18 -0.84 -6.51 -7.72
N LEU A 19 -0.57 -6.79 -6.44
CA LEU A 19 0.46 -7.75 -6.01
C LEU A 19 0.17 -9.19 -6.41
N CYS A 20 -1.10 -9.57 -6.52
CA CYS A 20 -1.54 -10.90 -6.98
C CYS A 20 -1.65 -11.02 -8.51
N SER A 21 -1.40 -9.94 -9.26
CA SER A 21 -1.53 -9.92 -10.71
C SER A 21 -0.18 -10.05 -11.42
N GLU A 22 -0.20 -10.26 -12.73
CA GLU A 22 1.01 -10.26 -13.56
C GLU A 22 1.75 -8.91 -13.59
N LEU A 23 1.09 -7.82 -13.17
CA LEU A 23 1.67 -6.47 -13.14
C LEU A 23 2.78 -6.32 -12.09
N SER A 24 2.80 -7.20 -11.09
CA SER A 24 3.80 -7.22 -10.01
C SER A 24 4.80 -8.37 -10.15
N ARG A 25 4.92 -9.03 -11.31
CA ARG A 25 5.76 -10.23 -11.49
C ARG A 25 7.24 -10.11 -11.08
N GLY A 26 7.76 -8.90 -10.98
CA GLY A 26 9.12 -8.61 -10.53
C GLY A 26 9.24 -8.20 -9.06
N VAL A 27 8.14 -8.14 -8.31
CA VAL A 27 8.07 -7.67 -6.93
C VAL A 27 8.03 -8.87 -6.00
N THR A 28 9.06 -9.03 -5.16
CA THR A 28 9.15 -10.13 -4.18
C THR A 28 9.96 -9.68 -2.96
N GLY A 29 9.66 -10.24 -1.79
CA GLY A 29 10.36 -9.91 -0.54
C GLY A 29 10.09 -8.51 0.03
N GLU A 30 9.17 -7.76 -0.56
CA GLU A 30 8.89 -6.37 -0.19
C GLU A 30 7.72 -6.22 0.79
N VAL A 31 7.79 -5.18 1.63
CA VAL A 31 6.68 -4.72 2.47
C VAL A 31 6.11 -3.42 1.88
N ILE A 32 4.92 -3.51 1.28
CA ILE A 32 4.25 -2.35 0.69
C ILE A 32 3.31 -1.71 1.72
N TYR A 33 3.60 -0.46 2.09
CA TYR A 33 2.78 0.30 3.02
C TYR A 33 1.56 0.91 2.32
N VAL A 34 0.37 0.55 2.82
CA VAL A 34 -0.91 1.12 2.40
C VAL A 34 -1.56 1.80 3.60
N ASP A 35 -1.07 2.99 3.94
CA ASP A 35 -1.39 3.65 5.21
C ASP A 35 -1.58 5.17 5.06
N SER A 36 -1.81 5.62 3.83
CA SER A 36 -1.88 7.04 3.47
C SER A 36 -0.60 7.84 3.81
N GLY A 37 0.55 7.16 3.87
CA GLY A 37 1.89 7.69 4.16
C GLY A 37 2.17 7.86 5.65
N TYR A 38 1.45 7.18 6.53
CA TYR A 38 1.62 7.33 7.97
C TYR A 38 3.03 6.92 8.42
N ASN A 39 3.56 5.83 7.88
CA ASN A 39 4.87 5.25 8.23
C ASN A 39 6.06 6.19 8.03
N ILE A 40 5.98 7.17 7.13
CA ILE A 40 7.05 8.14 6.87
C ILE A 40 6.95 9.40 7.74
N VAL A 41 5.88 9.54 8.52
CA VAL A 41 5.74 10.67 9.44
C VAL A 41 6.60 10.35 10.67
N GLY A 42 7.70 11.09 10.84
CA GLY A 42 8.57 10.98 12.01
C GLY A 42 7.84 11.40 13.28
N ILE A 43 7.48 10.40 14.09
CA ILE A 43 7.29 10.52 15.54
C ILE A 43 8.46 9.83 16.20
#